data_AF-A0A964AGJ1-F1
#
_entry.id   AF-A0A964AGJ1-F1
#
_cell.length_a   1.000
_cell.length_b   1.000
_cell.length_c   1.000
_cell.angle_alpha   90.00
_cell.angle_beta   90.00
_cell.angle_gamma   90.00
#
_symmetry.space_group_name_H-M   'P 1'
#
loop_
_entity.id
_entity.type
_entity.pdbx_description
1 polymer ?
#
loop_
_entity_poly.entity_id
_entity_poly.type
_entity_poly.pdbx_seq_one_letter_code
_entity_poly.pdbx_strand_id
1 'polypeptide(L)'
;MALFRVPQFTDVDVSTGVTLTAGAWDGACGGVLAFTATGTVTVDGALSADALGYSGGIQNNSHNSTGESGESYAGTGAKSNLNNLGGGGGGGNPGSSCGNCEGTGGGGGHGDVGEHGDQSNPTVGDGGDGGIAYGDSTFAALTLGSGGGAGALDDPTEQGIGGHGGAGGGAVVIRASELVVNGTLSARGEDGEIGCAEFSDWCGTANSGSSPSEAEPGGGGAGGAVYLIADTLTAGAGAVLAGGGDGQLSGSSWQRTSGDGGDGLIRLDFNTLNSLSYGTSAADSEADSVCEPDPGTLGTP
;
A
#
# COMPACT_ATOMS: atom_id res chain seq x y z
N MET A 1 -4.49 18.05 -11.96
CA MET A 1 -5.95 17.85 -11.87
C MET A 1 -6.34 16.87 -12.96
N ALA A 2 -6.79 15.67 -12.58
CA ALA A 2 -7.27 14.64 -13.50
C ALA A 2 -8.80 14.62 -13.52
N LEU A 3 -9.39 14.27 -14.67
CA LEU A 3 -10.82 14.04 -14.81
C LEU A 3 -11.09 12.54 -14.71
N PHE A 4 -11.90 12.13 -13.74
CA PHE A 4 -12.42 10.76 -13.66
C PHE A 4 -13.85 10.72 -14.20
N ARG A 5 -14.14 9.76 -15.08
CA ARG A 5 -15.50 9.47 -15.52
C ARG A 5 -16.01 8.32 -14.68
N VAL A 6 -17.17 8.50 -14.06
CA VAL A 6 -17.83 7.47 -13.24
C VAL A 6 -18.99 6.88 -14.05
N PRO A 7 -18.88 5.64 -14.55
CA PRO A 7 -19.96 4.99 -15.29
C PRO A 7 -21.19 4.76 -14.41
N GLN A 8 -22.37 4.79 -15.03
CA GLN A 8 -23.64 4.47 -14.39
C GLN A 8 -24.25 3.23 -15.03
N PHE A 9 -24.59 2.25 -14.20
CA PHE A 9 -25.20 0.99 -14.59
C PHE A 9 -26.57 0.83 -13.95
N THR A 10 -27.35 -0.12 -14.47
CA THR A 10 -28.53 -0.61 -13.74
C THR A 10 -28.06 -1.59 -12.67
N ASP A 11 -27.46 -2.69 -13.11
CA ASP A 11 -26.91 -3.75 -12.26
C ASP A 11 -25.47 -4.07 -12.70
N VAL A 12 -24.67 -4.58 -11.78
CA VAL A 12 -23.29 -5.05 -12.03
C VAL A 12 -23.12 -6.43 -11.43
N ASP A 13 -22.63 -7.37 -12.23
CA ASP A 13 -22.30 -8.73 -11.80
C ASP A 13 -20.82 -9.00 -12.09
N VAL A 14 -20.04 -9.21 -11.04
CA VAL A 14 -18.64 -9.62 -11.11
C VAL A 14 -18.56 -11.07 -10.69
N SER A 15 -18.67 -11.97 -11.67
CA SER A 15 -18.73 -13.41 -11.43
C SER A 15 -17.42 -13.98 -10.88
N THR A 16 -17.48 -15.16 -10.26
CA THR A 16 -16.30 -15.88 -9.75
C THR A 16 -15.22 -16.05 -10.83
N GLY A 17 -13.96 -15.79 -10.45
CA GLY A 17 -12.80 -15.85 -11.35
C GLY A 17 -12.62 -14.61 -12.23
N VAL A 18 -13.50 -13.60 -12.10
CA VAL A 18 -13.34 -12.29 -12.73
C VAL A 18 -12.79 -11.30 -11.72
N THR A 19 -11.76 -10.56 -12.12
CA THR A 19 -11.26 -9.38 -11.40
C THR A 19 -11.59 -8.14 -12.20
N LEU A 20 -12.37 -7.23 -11.63
CA LEU A 20 -12.52 -5.87 -12.13
C LEU A 20 -11.49 -4.97 -11.46
N THR A 21 -10.75 -4.20 -12.25
CA THR A 21 -9.63 -3.40 -11.76
C THR A 21 -9.52 -2.09 -12.56
N ALA A 22 -8.65 -1.18 -12.10
CA ALA A 22 -8.34 0.08 -12.75
C ALA A 22 -6.92 0.04 -13.35
N GLY A 23 -6.54 1.09 -14.09
CA GLY A 23 -5.13 1.31 -14.39
C GLY A 23 -4.41 1.84 -13.14
N ALA A 24 -3.16 1.48 -12.94
CA ALA A 24 -2.31 2.03 -11.88
C ALA A 24 -2.15 3.55 -12.02
N TRP A 25 -1.85 4.22 -10.91
CA TRP A 25 -1.36 5.59 -10.92
C TRP A 25 -0.12 5.72 -11.80
N ASP A 26 -0.07 6.75 -12.65
CA ASP A 26 1.03 6.99 -13.59
C ASP A 26 1.78 8.33 -13.36
N GLY A 27 1.55 8.96 -12.21
CA GLY A 27 2.04 10.32 -11.92
C GLY A 27 1.08 11.44 -12.33
N ALA A 28 -0.01 11.12 -13.05
CA ALA A 28 -1.01 12.10 -13.46
C ALA A 28 -2.46 11.65 -13.21
N CYS A 29 -2.79 10.40 -13.52
CA CYS A 29 -4.10 9.80 -13.30
C CYS A 29 -3.99 8.28 -13.04
N GLY A 30 -5.13 7.62 -12.85
CA GLY A 30 -5.17 6.20 -12.50
C GLY A 30 -5.39 5.96 -11.00
N GLY A 31 -5.31 4.69 -10.61
CA GLY A 31 -5.46 4.23 -9.23
C GLY A 31 -6.89 4.21 -8.71
N VAL A 32 -7.91 4.52 -9.52
CA VAL A 32 -9.30 4.62 -9.05
C VAL A 32 -10.24 3.70 -9.83
N LEU A 33 -10.84 2.74 -9.12
CA LEU A 33 -11.96 1.94 -9.58
C LEU A 33 -13.25 2.54 -9.03
N ALA A 34 -14.05 3.17 -9.89
CA ALA A 34 -15.30 3.81 -9.47
C ALA A 34 -16.45 3.61 -10.46
N PHE A 35 -17.64 3.30 -9.94
CA PHE A 35 -18.89 3.26 -10.70
C PHE A 35 -20.11 3.40 -9.79
N THR A 36 -21.26 3.66 -10.40
CA THR A 36 -22.55 3.64 -9.70
C THR A 36 -23.52 2.67 -10.37
N ALA A 37 -24.36 2.01 -9.58
CA ALA A 37 -25.49 1.22 -10.04
C ALA A 37 -26.79 1.74 -9.41
N THR A 38 -27.89 1.75 -10.14
CA THR A 38 -29.20 2.09 -9.56
C THR A 38 -29.88 0.89 -8.88
N GLY A 39 -29.47 -0.33 -9.25
CA GLY A 39 -29.96 -1.60 -8.73
C GLY A 39 -28.90 -2.31 -7.90
N THR A 40 -28.67 -3.58 -8.22
CA THR A 40 -27.82 -4.48 -7.43
C THR A 40 -26.41 -4.56 -8.02
N VAL A 41 -25.41 -4.55 -7.14
CA VAL A 41 -24.02 -4.90 -7.43
C VAL A 41 -23.71 -6.19 -6.72
N THR A 42 -23.41 -7.25 -7.47
CA THR A 42 -22.99 -8.55 -6.94
C THR A 42 -21.53 -8.79 -7.27
N VAL A 43 -20.72 -9.09 -6.25
CA VAL A 43 -19.29 -9.40 -6.37
C VAL A 43 -19.05 -10.82 -5.87
N ASP A 44 -19.07 -11.78 -6.78
CA ASP A 44 -18.68 -13.18 -6.54
C ASP A 44 -17.20 -13.44 -6.89
N GLY A 45 -16.60 -12.56 -7.68
CA GLY A 45 -15.18 -12.50 -8.03
C GLY A 45 -14.42 -11.50 -7.16
N ALA A 46 -13.66 -10.61 -7.80
CA ALA A 46 -12.88 -9.59 -7.11
C ALA A 46 -13.04 -8.20 -7.73
N LEU A 47 -13.08 -7.19 -6.87
CA LEU A 47 -12.79 -5.81 -7.21
C LEU A 47 -11.43 -5.47 -6.60
N SER A 48 -10.43 -5.17 -7.41
CA SER A 48 -9.07 -4.95 -6.91
C SER A 48 -8.50 -3.63 -7.42
N ALA A 49 -8.03 -2.83 -6.47
CA ALA A 49 -7.16 -1.68 -6.66
C ALA A 49 -5.83 -1.89 -5.92
N ASP A 50 -5.41 -3.15 -5.72
CA ASP A 50 -4.16 -3.47 -5.02
C ASP A 50 -2.96 -2.96 -5.81
N ALA A 51 -1.99 -2.35 -5.12
CA ALA A 51 -0.77 -1.80 -5.72
C ALA A 51 -1.01 -0.79 -6.86
N LEU A 52 -2.18 -0.14 -6.92
CA LEU A 52 -2.53 0.82 -7.97
C LEU A 52 -2.39 2.30 -7.54
N GLY A 53 -1.95 2.54 -6.31
CA GLY A 53 -1.72 3.85 -5.70
C GLY A 53 -0.38 4.46 -6.08
N TYR A 54 0.12 5.40 -5.26
CA TYR A 54 1.39 6.07 -5.53
C TYR A 54 2.55 5.07 -5.60
N SER A 55 3.52 5.34 -6.48
CA SER A 55 4.62 4.42 -6.74
C SER A 55 5.57 4.30 -5.54
N GLY A 56 6.11 3.10 -5.32
CA GLY A 56 7.21 2.91 -4.38
C GLY A 56 8.52 3.56 -4.84
N GLY A 57 9.46 3.68 -3.92
CA GLY A 57 10.80 4.19 -4.19
C GLY A 57 11.55 3.27 -5.16
N ILE A 58 12.24 3.88 -6.12
CA ILE A 58 13.01 3.15 -7.12
C ILE A 58 14.26 2.52 -6.49
N GLN A 59 14.53 1.27 -6.84
CA GLN A 59 15.74 0.54 -6.48
C GLN A 59 17.02 1.37 -6.63
N ASN A 60 17.89 1.28 -5.64
CA ASN A 60 19.20 1.92 -5.71
C ASN A 60 20.24 0.97 -6.33
N ASN A 61 20.82 1.41 -7.46
CA ASN A 61 21.89 0.72 -8.19
C ASN A 61 23.27 1.39 -8.01
N SER A 62 23.37 2.36 -7.09
CA SER A 62 24.59 3.09 -6.83
C SER A 62 25.14 2.67 -5.46
N HIS A 63 26.37 2.19 -5.42
CA HIS A 63 27.04 1.89 -4.15
C HIS A 63 27.19 3.14 -3.29
N ASN A 64 27.25 2.95 -1.96
CA ASN A 64 27.38 4.04 -0.99
C ASN A 64 26.29 5.11 -1.20
N SER A 65 25.06 4.68 -1.45
CA SER A 65 23.94 5.58 -1.69
C SER A 65 22.70 5.14 -0.94
N THR A 66 21.94 6.14 -0.52
CA THR A 66 20.58 6.01 -0.02
C THR A 66 19.63 5.53 -1.11
N GLY A 67 18.61 4.78 -0.68
CA GLY A 67 17.43 4.44 -1.47
C GLY A 67 16.59 5.67 -1.83
N GLU A 68 15.71 5.54 -2.81
CA GLU A 68 14.72 6.58 -3.10
C GLU A 68 13.53 6.46 -2.15
N SER A 69 13.01 7.58 -1.67
CA SER A 69 11.74 7.60 -0.93
C SER A 69 10.56 7.25 -1.85
N GLY A 70 9.48 6.70 -1.33
CA GLY A 70 8.24 6.48 -2.07
C GLY A 70 7.56 7.78 -2.55
N GLU A 71 6.74 7.66 -3.58
CA GLU A 71 5.83 8.72 -4.02
C GLU A 71 4.68 8.87 -3.02
N SER A 72 4.16 10.09 -2.93
CA SER A 72 2.96 10.40 -2.15
C SER A 72 2.15 11.52 -2.80
N TYR A 73 1.14 12.02 -2.10
CA TYR A 73 0.43 13.25 -2.46
C TYR A 73 1.34 14.50 -2.57
N ALA A 74 2.57 14.44 -2.04
CA ALA A 74 3.58 15.49 -2.20
C ALA A 74 4.25 15.49 -3.59
N GLY A 75 4.07 14.42 -4.37
CA GLY A 75 4.75 14.16 -5.63
C GLY A 75 5.79 13.06 -5.51
N THR A 76 6.60 12.92 -6.55
CA THR A 76 7.64 11.90 -6.67
C THR A 76 8.67 12.00 -5.55
N GLY A 77 9.17 10.85 -5.11
CA GLY A 77 10.24 10.77 -4.14
C GLY A 77 11.61 11.22 -4.69
N ALA A 78 12.61 11.16 -3.81
CA ALA A 78 14.01 11.40 -4.15
C ALA A 78 14.90 10.59 -3.20
N LYS A 79 16.19 10.47 -3.54
CA LYS A 79 17.18 9.83 -2.65
C LYS A 79 17.27 10.59 -1.32
N SER A 80 16.73 9.98 -0.28
CA SER A 80 16.58 10.56 1.06
C SER A 80 16.11 9.47 2.01
N ASN A 81 16.62 9.46 3.24
CA ASN A 81 16.07 8.63 4.31
C ASN A 81 14.88 9.25 5.04
N LEU A 82 14.68 10.55 4.86
CA LEU A 82 13.45 11.21 5.31
C LEU A 82 12.29 10.77 4.43
N ASN A 83 11.13 10.64 5.05
CA ASN A 83 9.88 10.38 4.36
C ASN A 83 9.50 11.53 3.41
N ASN A 84 8.83 11.20 2.33
CA ASN A 84 8.26 12.15 1.38
C ASN A 84 6.81 12.45 1.77
N LEU A 85 6.64 13.02 2.97
CA LEU A 85 5.36 13.05 3.67
C LEU A 85 4.79 11.64 3.83
N GLY A 86 3.77 11.28 3.04
CA GLY A 86 3.18 9.94 3.07
C GLY A 86 4.10 8.85 2.52
N GLY A 87 5.06 9.18 1.65
CA GLY A 87 5.96 8.17 1.06
C GLY A 87 7.04 7.76 2.05
N GLY A 88 7.30 6.45 2.18
CA GLY A 88 8.36 5.94 3.04
C GLY A 88 9.75 6.43 2.60
N GLY A 89 10.64 6.72 3.53
CA GLY A 89 12.02 7.13 3.26
C GLY A 89 12.84 5.97 2.69
N GLY A 90 13.83 6.27 1.86
CA GLY A 90 14.80 5.28 1.39
C GLY A 90 15.76 4.87 2.50
N GLY A 91 16.29 3.66 2.46
CA GLY A 91 17.29 3.24 3.43
C GLY A 91 18.65 3.90 3.21
N GLY A 92 19.42 4.12 4.29
CA GLY A 92 20.81 4.61 4.25
C GLY A 92 20.94 6.14 4.34
N ASN A 93 22.05 6.65 4.87
CA ASN A 93 22.21 8.09 5.13
C ASN A 93 22.49 8.92 3.85
N PRO A 94 21.74 10.00 3.57
CA PRO A 94 21.93 10.83 2.37
C PRO A 94 23.31 11.50 2.33
N GLY A 95 24.15 11.04 1.40
CA GLY A 95 25.45 11.62 1.11
C GLY A 95 26.38 10.59 0.46
N SER A 96 27.10 10.99 -0.59
CA SER A 96 27.92 10.11 -1.45
C SER A 96 29.21 9.55 -0.79
N SER A 97 29.22 9.36 0.52
CA SER A 97 30.37 8.87 1.28
C SER A 97 29.99 8.34 2.68
N CYS A 98 28.80 7.78 2.84
CA CYS A 98 28.37 7.15 4.11
C CYS A 98 29.33 6.04 4.57
N GLY A 99 30.14 5.45 3.69
CA GLY A 99 31.16 4.44 4.02
C GLY A 99 30.57 3.07 4.36
N ASN A 100 29.39 3.09 4.99
CA ASN A 100 28.46 1.99 5.23
C ASN A 100 27.02 2.52 5.10
N CYS A 101 26.45 2.47 3.89
CA CYS A 101 25.08 2.97 3.62
C CYS A 101 23.98 1.97 3.95
N GLU A 102 24.25 0.99 4.78
CA GLU A 102 23.32 -0.10 5.01
C GLU A 102 22.08 0.43 5.78
N GLY A 103 20.91 0.39 5.17
CA GLY A 103 19.64 0.75 5.80
C GLY A 103 18.48 0.24 4.95
N THR A 104 17.42 -0.21 5.58
CA THR A 104 16.23 -0.72 4.89
C THR A 104 15.25 0.41 4.60
N GLY A 105 14.39 0.24 3.60
CA GLY A 105 13.37 1.22 3.27
C GLY A 105 12.29 1.34 4.36
N GLY A 106 11.74 2.53 4.58
CA GLY A 106 10.57 2.76 5.41
C GLY A 106 9.27 2.45 4.65
N GLY A 107 8.21 2.09 5.37
CA GLY A 107 6.90 1.84 4.78
C GLY A 107 6.16 3.14 4.43
N GLY A 108 5.28 3.09 3.43
CA GLY A 108 4.39 4.20 3.09
C GLY A 108 3.31 4.40 4.16
N GLY A 109 2.83 5.63 4.35
CA GLY A 109 1.68 5.96 5.20
C GLY A 109 0.44 6.33 4.38
N HIS A 110 -0.75 6.02 4.89
CA HIS A 110 -2.08 6.42 4.40
C HIS A 110 -3.07 5.83 5.40
N GLY A 111 -4.05 6.60 5.91
CA GLY A 111 -4.87 6.16 7.05
C GLY A 111 -4.07 6.17 8.36
N ASP A 112 -3.09 5.27 8.43
CA ASP A 112 -2.09 5.17 9.48
C ASP A 112 -0.67 5.51 9.00
N VAL A 113 0.26 5.62 9.96
CA VAL A 113 1.68 5.81 9.67
C VAL A 113 2.29 4.52 9.15
N GLY A 114 3.23 4.62 8.20
CA GLY A 114 4.10 3.50 7.85
C GLY A 114 5.18 3.30 8.92
N GLU A 115 5.75 2.10 8.98
CA GLU A 115 6.82 1.79 9.91
C GLU A 115 8.19 2.26 9.39
N HIS A 116 9.11 2.51 10.32
CA HIS A 116 10.50 2.83 9.97
C HIS A 116 11.23 1.56 9.52
N GLY A 117 12.15 1.70 8.57
CA GLY A 117 13.12 0.66 8.26
C GLY A 117 14.14 0.50 9.38
N ASP A 118 14.63 -0.72 9.58
CA ASP A 118 15.75 -1.01 10.47
C ASP A 118 17.05 -0.30 10.05
N GLN A 119 17.79 0.10 11.09
CA GLN A 119 19.15 0.59 10.99
C GLN A 119 20.14 -0.58 10.97
N SER A 120 21.22 -0.47 10.20
CA SER A 120 22.32 -1.44 10.21
C SER A 120 23.31 -1.21 11.34
N ASN A 121 23.67 0.06 11.56
CA ASN A 121 24.71 0.53 12.44
C ASN A 121 24.33 1.93 12.95
N PRO A 122 24.14 2.10 14.27
CA PRO A 122 23.63 3.34 14.89
C PRO A 122 24.56 4.55 14.77
N THR A 123 25.68 4.43 14.04
CA THR A 123 26.64 5.51 13.82
C THR A 123 26.75 5.97 12.36
N VAL A 124 26.17 5.24 11.39
CA VAL A 124 26.36 5.52 9.94
C VAL A 124 25.18 5.15 9.04
N GLY A 125 24.39 4.11 9.38
CA GLY A 125 23.29 3.62 8.53
C GLY A 125 21.94 3.80 9.19
N ASP A 126 21.18 4.81 8.75
CA ASP A 126 19.80 5.03 9.19
C ASP A 126 18.85 4.28 8.24
N GLY A 127 17.89 3.54 8.79
CA GLY A 127 16.75 3.06 8.03
C GLY A 127 15.87 4.21 7.57
N GLY A 128 15.06 3.96 6.55
CA GLY A 128 14.14 4.94 6.02
C GLY A 128 13.04 5.28 7.01
N ASP A 129 12.68 6.56 7.09
CA ASP A 129 11.55 7.00 7.91
C ASP A 129 10.24 6.42 7.39
N GLY A 130 9.37 5.97 8.30
CA GLY A 130 7.99 5.63 7.94
C GLY A 130 7.23 6.85 7.41
N GLY A 131 6.38 6.64 6.41
CA GLY A 131 5.50 7.67 5.88
C GLY A 131 4.49 8.16 6.93
N ILE A 132 4.15 9.44 6.92
CA ILE A 132 3.11 9.96 7.82
C ILE A 132 1.71 9.54 7.36
N ALA A 133 0.81 9.39 8.33
CA ALA A 133 -0.61 9.23 8.06
C ALA A 133 -1.19 10.46 7.34
N TYR A 134 -2.06 10.22 6.37
CA TYR A 134 -2.89 11.23 5.73
C TYR A 134 -4.15 10.59 5.15
N GLY A 135 -5.04 11.45 4.65
CA GLY A 135 -6.37 11.06 4.22
C GLY A 135 -7.41 11.57 5.22
N ASP A 136 -8.66 11.52 4.81
CA ASP A 136 -9.79 12.02 5.57
C ASP A 136 -10.82 10.89 5.62
N SER A 137 -11.15 10.43 6.83
CA SER A 137 -12.14 9.36 7.02
C SER A 137 -13.56 9.80 6.62
N THR A 138 -13.80 11.10 6.44
CA THR A 138 -15.03 11.62 5.84
C THR A 138 -15.01 11.62 4.31
N PHE A 139 -13.90 11.20 3.68
CA PHE A 139 -13.74 11.09 2.23
C PHE A 139 -14.11 12.38 1.47
N ALA A 140 -13.93 13.56 2.10
CA ALA A 140 -14.15 14.85 1.44
C ALA A 140 -13.20 15.06 0.24
N ALA A 141 -12.04 14.39 0.28
CA ALA A 141 -11.17 14.16 -0.86
C ALA A 141 -10.75 12.68 -0.88
N LEU A 142 -10.90 12.05 -2.05
CA LEU A 142 -10.37 10.71 -2.27
C LEU A 142 -8.84 10.78 -2.41
N THR A 143 -8.14 9.91 -1.69
CA THR A 143 -6.67 9.80 -1.70
C THR A 143 -6.27 8.36 -1.98
N LEU A 144 -5.08 8.17 -2.54
CA LEU A 144 -4.48 6.86 -2.78
C LEU A 144 -3.46 6.55 -1.68
N GLY A 145 -3.09 5.29 -1.49
CA GLY A 145 -1.99 4.86 -0.63
C GLY A 145 -0.64 5.35 -1.16
N SER A 146 0.27 5.73 -0.26
CA SER A 146 1.64 6.12 -0.61
C SER A 146 2.55 4.92 -0.82
N GLY A 147 3.60 5.09 -1.62
CA GLY A 147 4.62 4.06 -1.81
C GLY A 147 5.59 3.95 -0.63
N GLY A 148 6.14 2.75 -0.42
CA GLY A 148 7.26 2.52 0.47
C GLY A 148 8.58 3.04 -0.10
N GLY A 149 9.60 3.19 0.73
CA GLY A 149 10.95 3.59 0.29
C GLY A 149 11.80 2.41 -0.16
N ALA A 150 12.74 2.65 -1.06
CA ALA A 150 13.69 1.64 -1.51
C ALA A 150 14.78 1.36 -0.47
N GLY A 151 15.32 0.15 -0.48
CA GLY A 151 16.50 -0.19 0.31
C GLY A 151 17.78 0.46 -0.23
N ALA A 152 18.76 0.62 0.65
CA ALA A 152 20.07 1.13 0.30
C ALA A 152 20.93 0.10 -0.46
N LEU A 153 22.09 0.55 -0.92
CA LEU A 153 23.15 -0.32 -1.41
C LEU A 153 24.51 0.15 -0.87
N ASP A 154 25.22 -0.77 -0.21
CA ASP A 154 26.55 -0.52 0.34
C ASP A 154 27.70 -0.93 -0.62
N ASP A 155 28.93 -0.53 -0.27
CA ASP A 155 30.28 -0.79 -0.83
C ASP A 155 30.41 -1.40 -2.26
N PRO A 156 31.31 -0.86 -3.14
CA PRO A 156 31.53 -1.38 -4.50
C PRO A 156 32.05 -2.82 -4.60
N THR A 157 32.50 -3.43 -3.50
CA THR A 157 32.89 -4.84 -3.45
C THR A 157 31.68 -5.78 -3.26
N GLU A 158 30.53 -5.21 -2.92
CA GLU A 158 29.27 -5.90 -2.71
C GLU A 158 28.39 -5.69 -3.93
N GLN A 159 28.22 -6.76 -4.71
CA GLN A 159 27.49 -6.70 -5.97
C GLN A 159 26.00 -6.90 -5.71
N GLY A 160 25.19 -5.84 -5.78
CA GLY A 160 23.75 -5.95 -5.59
C GLY A 160 22.96 -4.72 -6.04
N ILE A 161 21.64 -4.82 -5.89
CA ILE A 161 20.67 -3.75 -6.13
C ILE A 161 19.71 -3.72 -4.94
N GLY A 162 19.56 -2.55 -4.31
CA GLY A 162 18.63 -2.36 -3.20
C GLY A 162 17.18 -2.67 -3.64
N GLY A 163 16.39 -3.22 -2.72
CA GLY A 163 14.99 -3.58 -3.00
C GLY A 163 14.15 -2.35 -3.34
N HIS A 164 13.20 -2.51 -4.26
CA HIS A 164 12.17 -1.50 -4.51
C HIS A 164 11.25 -1.35 -3.30
N GLY A 165 10.76 -0.13 -3.09
CA GLY A 165 9.61 0.06 -2.20
C GLY A 165 8.33 -0.45 -2.86
N GLY A 166 7.39 -0.96 -2.07
CA GLY A 166 6.08 -1.39 -2.56
C GLY A 166 5.22 -0.22 -3.01
N ALA A 167 4.40 -0.41 -4.04
CA ALA A 167 3.41 0.58 -4.46
C ALA A 167 2.24 0.65 -3.46
N GLY A 168 1.68 1.85 -3.26
CA GLY A 168 0.51 2.01 -2.41
C GLY A 168 -0.76 1.42 -3.01
N GLY A 169 -1.79 1.23 -2.20
CA GLY A 169 -3.12 0.82 -2.64
C GLY A 169 -3.85 1.93 -3.41
N GLY A 170 -4.64 1.55 -4.40
CA GLY A 170 -5.51 2.45 -5.13
C GLY A 170 -6.77 2.81 -4.33
N ALA A 171 -7.83 3.20 -5.03
CA ALA A 171 -9.11 3.52 -4.42
C ALA A 171 -10.27 2.80 -5.11
N VAL A 172 -11.23 2.33 -4.31
CA VAL A 172 -12.48 1.71 -4.77
C VAL A 172 -13.65 2.54 -4.27
N VAL A 173 -14.49 3.04 -5.18
CA VAL A 173 -15.68 3.83 -4.85
C VAL A 173 -16.91 3.28 -5.56
N ILE A 174 -17.86 2.75 -4.79
CA ILE A 174 -19.06 2.11 -5.33
C ILE A 174 -20.30 2.73 -4.70
N ARG A 175 -21.27 3.09 -5.56
CA ARG A 175 -22.61 3.44 -5.11
C ARG A 175 -23.64 2.50 -5.71
N ALA A 176 -24.48 1.88 -4.90
CA ALA A 176 -25.54 0.98 -5.34
C ALA A 176 -26.81 1.17 -4.49
N SER A 177 -27.94 0.59 -4.90
CA SER A 177 -29.07 0.42 -3.97
C SER A 177 -28.83 -0.80 -3.08
N GLU A 178 -28.33 -1.88 -3.68
CA GLU A 178 -27.93 -3.10 -2.98
C GLU A 178 -26.50 -3.49 -3.41
N LEU A 179 -25.63 -3.77 -2.44
CA LEU A 179 -24.27 -4.26 -2.67
C LEU A 179 -24.07 -5.59 -1.93
N VAL A 180 -23.75 -6.64 -2.68
CA VAL A 180 -23.49 -7.98 -2.17
C VAL A 180 -22.05 -8.38 -2.50
N VAL A 181 -21.22 -8.58 -1.48
CA VAL A 181 -19.81 -8.94 -1.60
C VAL A 181 -19.62 -10.37 -1.06
N ASN A 182 -19.65 -11.34 -1.98
CA ASN A 182 -19.38 -12.75 -1.70
C ASN A 182 -17.90 -13.11 -1.91
N GLY A 183 -17.21 -12.38 -2.78
CA GLY A 183 -15.77 -12.46 -3.02
C GLY A 183 -15.03 -11.36 -2.26
N THR A 184 -14.10 -10.67 -2.93
CA THR A 184 -13.25 -9.65 -2.30
C THR A 184 -13.34 -8.28 -2.95
N LEU A 185 -13.18 -7.26 -2.13
CA LEU A 185 -12.98 -5.88 -2.54
C LEU A 185 -11.71 -5.38 -1.85
N SER A 186 -10.67 -5.12 -2.63
CA SER A 186 -9.32 -4.92 -2.10
C SER A 186 -8.66 -3.66 -2.67
N ALA A 187 -7.98 -2.92 -1.82
CA ALA A 187 -7.15 -1.77 -2.14
C ALA A 187 -5.86 -1.80 -1.30
N ARG A 188 -5.22 -2.96 -1.22
CA ARG A 188 -4.02 -3.15 -0.39
C ARG A 188 -2.78 -2.53 -1.00
N GLY A 189 -1.86 -2.14 -0.13
CA GLY A 189 -0.48 -1.85 -0.53
C GLY A 189 0.26 -3.10 -0.99
N GLU A 190 1.26 -2.92 -1.84
CA GLU A 190 2.19 -3.98 -2.23
C GLU A 190 3.30 -4.13 -1.19
N ASP A 191 3.76 -5.36 -0.99
CA ASP A 191 4.94 -5.61 -0.17
C ASP A 191 6.17 -4.92 -0.78
N GLY A 192 7.13 -4.57 0.06
CA GLY A 192 8.45 -4.15 -0.42
C GLY A 192 9.16 -5.30 -1.11
N GLU A 193 10.19 -5.01 -1.90
CA GLU A 193 11.03 -6.04 -2.50
C GLU A 193 12.25 -6.35 -1.63
N ILE A 194 12.68 -7.61 -1.67
CA ILE A 194 13.98 -8.02 -1.14
C ILE A 194 15.07 -7.48 -2.10
N GLY A 195 16.14 -6.88 -1.56
CA GLY A 195 17.33 -6.57 -2.36
C GLY A 195 17.95 -7.82 -3.00
N CYS A 196 18.57 -7.69 -4.17
CA CYS A 196 19.15 -8.83 -4.88
C CYS A 196 20.62 -8.64 -5.28
N ALA A 197 21.32 -9.76 -5.48
CA ALA A 197 22.68 -9.78 -6.00
C ALA A 197 22.65 -9.69 -7.54
N GLU A 198 23.54 -8.88 -8.14
CA GLU A 198 23.53 -8.57 -9.59
C GLU A 198 23.68 -9.80 -10.53
N PHE A 199 24.16 -10.94 -10.03
CA PHE A 199 24.48 -12.13 -10.85
C PHE A 199 23.44 -13.26 -10.80
N SER A 200 22.29 -13.05 -10.18
CA SER A 200 21.18 -14.01 -10.23
C SER A 200 20.00 -13.43 -11.00
N ASP A 201 19.50 -14.17 -11.99
CA ASP A 201 18.17 -14.01 -12.66
C ASP A 201 16.97 -14.10 -11.67
N TRP A 202 17.22 -13.94 -10.37
CA TRP A 202 16.39 -14.41 -9.27
C TRP A 202 16.47 -13.43 -8.09
N CYS A 203 15.72 -12.33 -8.16
CA CYS A 203 15.32 -11.57 -6.97
C CYS A 203 14.07 -12.28 -6.42
N GLY A 204 14.22 -13.29 -5.55
CA GLY A 204 13.03 -14.02 -5.09
C GLY A 204 13.24 -15.39 -4.45
N THR A 205 13.98 -15.45 -3.35
CA THR A 205 13.73 -16.34 -2.19
C THR A 205 14.99 -16.33 -1.34
N ALA A 206 14.84 -15.96 -0.08
CA ALA A 206 15.88 -16.04 0.93
C ALA A 206 16.31 -17.50 1.13
N ASN A 207 17.22 -18.03 0.31
CA ASN A 207 17.87 -19.29 0.64
C ASN A 207 19.29 -19.40 0.10
N SER A 208 20.17 -19.74 1.04
CA SER A 208 21.49 -20.36 0.92
C SER A 208 22.73 -19.44 0.94
N GLY A 209 23.23 -19.19 2.16
CA GLY A 209 24.57 -19.60 2.59
C GLY A 209 25.82 -18.97 1.95
N SER A 210 25.68 -18.16 0.92
CA SER A 210 26.71 -17.29 0.37
C SER A 210 26.17 -15.89 0.46
N SER A 211 26.79 -15.03 1.28
CA SER A 211 26.37 -13.66 1.57
C SER A 211 25.79 -13.01 0.31
N PRO A 212 24.45 -12.98 0.14
CA PRO A 212 23.90 -12.12 -0.89
C PRO A 212 24.27 -10.72 -0.41
N SER A 213 24.79 -9.91 -1.32
CA SER A 213 25.12 -8.49 -1.13
C SER A 213 24.30 -7.82 -0.03
N GLU A 214 24.88 -6.90 0.74
CA GLU A 214 24.19 -6.05 1.73
C GLU A 214 23.21 -5.05 1.05
N ALA A 215 22.62 -5.45 -0.08
CA ALA A 215 21.46 -4.86 -0.70
C ALA A 215 20.28 -5.01 0.26
N GLU A 216 19.79 -3.87 0.71
CA GLU A 216 18.77 -3.83 1.73
C GLU A 216 17.38 -3.92 1.11
N PRO A 217 16.39 -4.48 1.83
CA PRO A 217 15.01 -4.52 1.36
C PRO A 217 14.36 -3.14 1.32
N GLY A 218 13.42 -2.95 0.40
CA GLY A 218 12.51 -1.80 0.39
C GLY A 218 11.32 -2.01 1.32
N GLY A 219 10.69 -0.93 1.77
CA GLY A 219 9.51 -0.96 2.64
C GLY A 219 8.22 -1.18 1.88
N GLY A 220 7.18 -1.64 2.59
CA GLY A 220 5.85 -1.87 2.03
C GLY A 220 5.10 -0.59 1.65
N GLY A 221 4.26 -0.68 0.63
CA GLY A 221 3.32 0.38 0.25
C GLY A 221 2.16 0.47 1.23
N ALA A 222 1.63 1.68 1.44
CA ALA A 222 0.47 1.88 2.29
C ALA A 222 -0.80 1.30 1.65
N GLY A 223 -1.77 0.96 2.48
CA GLY A 223 -3.13 0.68 2.05
C GLY A 223 -3.79 1.84 1.30
N GLY A 224 -4.85 1.53 0.56
CA GLY A 224 -5.60 2.46 -0.26
C GLY A 224 -6.89 2.95 0.38
N ALA A 225 -7.85 3.38 -0.43
CA ALA A 225 -9.11 3.94 0.05
C ALA A 225 -10.32 3.19 -0.49
N VAL A 226 -11.17 2.65 0.39
CA VAL A 226 -12.43 2.00 0.02
C VAL A 226 -13.61 2.82 0.52
N TYR A 227 -14.53 3.18 -0.37
CA TYR A 227 -15.77 3.86 -0.03
C TYR A 227 -16.97 3.17 -0.66
N LEU A 228 -17.78 2.53 0.17
CA LEU A 228 -18.99 1.80 -0.26
C LEU A 228 -20.23 2.55 0.20
N ILE A 229 -21.14 2.79 -0.73
CA ILE A 229 -22.41 3.50 -0.49
C ILE A 229 -23.54 2.60 -0.99
N ALA A 230 -24.36 2.07 -0.09
CA ALA A 230 -25.49 1.22 -0.46
C ALA A 230 -26.63 1.28 0.56
N ASP A 231 -27.90 1.26 0.13
CA ASP A 231 -29.01 1.16 1.10
C ASP A 231 -28.90 -0.15 1.88
N THR A 232 -28.62 -1.26 1.20
CA THR A 232 -28.35 -2.57 1.79
C THR A 232 -26.97 -3.08 1.37
N LEU A 233 -26.11 -3.34 2.35
CA LEU A 233 -24.81 -3.97 2.19
C LEU A 233 -24.85 -5.38 2.78
N THR A 234 -24.38 -6.37 2.02
CA THR A 234 -24.12 -7.73 2.50
C THR A 234 -22.69 -8.09 2.18
N ALA A 235 -21.92 -8.49 3.17
CA ALA A 235 -20.51 -8.82 3.00
C ALA A 235 -20.07 -9.92 3.98
N GLY A 236 -19.18 -10.79 3.54
CA GLY A 236 -18.53 -11.76 4.43
C GLY A 236 -17.46 -11.13 5.32
N ALA A 237 -17.04 -11.85 6.36
CA ALA A 237 -15.91 -11.42 7.18
C ALA A 237 -14.62 -11.29 6.35
N GLY A 238 -13.88 -10.19 6.52
CA GLY A 238 -12.67 -9.88 5.76
C GLY A 238 -12.89 -9.71 4.25
N ALA A 239 -14.10 -9.37 3.80
CA ALA A 239 -14.40 -9.18 2.40
C ALA A 239 -13.88 -7.84 1.83
N VAL A 240 -13.66 -6.85 2.69
CA VAL A 240 -13.23 -5.50 2.32
C VAL A 240 -11.85 -5.22 2.91
N LEU A 241 -10.84 -5.04 2.05
CA LEU A 241 -9.44 -4.98 2.46
C LEU A 241 -8.79 -3.67 2.00
N ALA A 242 -8.10 -2.99 2.91
CA ALA A 242 -7.27 -1.82 2.61
C ALA A 242 -6.00 -1.79 3.45
N GLY A 243 -5.50 -2.95 3.90
CA GLY A 243 -4.27 -3.03 4.68
C GLY A 243 -3.01 -2.67 3.91
N GLY A 244 -1.96 -2.29 4.64
CA GLY A 244 -0.62 -2.08 4.10
C GLY A 244 -0.01 -3.34 3.48
N GLY A 245 1.04 -3.11 2.69
CA GLY A 245 1.96 -4.16 2.25
C GLY A 245 3.06 -4.38 3.29
N ASP A 246 3.58 -5.60 3.33
CA ASP A 246 4.59 -5.98 4.30
C ASP A 246 5.98 -5.45 3.89
N GLY A 247 6.77 -5.08 4.88
CA GLY A 247 8.22 -4.99 4.76
C GLY A 247 8.83 -6.38 4.54
N GLN A 248 10.08 -6.39 4.12
CA GLN A 248 10.83 -7.60 3.83
C GLN A 248 12.04 -7.74 4.75
N LEU A 249 12.45 -8.99 4.92
CA LEU A 249 13.69 -9.32 5.62
C LEU A 249 14.87 -9.29 4.65
N SER A 250 15.95 -8.63 5.05
CA SER A 250 17.23 -8.66 4.33
C SER A 250 17.75 -10.10 4.23
N GLY A 251 18.40 -10.44 3.13
CA GLY A 251 19.06 -11.74 2.95
C GLY A 251 20.37 -11.91 3.74
N SER A 252 20.78 -10.89 4.52
CA SER A 252 22.04 -10.85 5.25
C SER A 252 21.98 -11.63 6.58
N SER A 253 23.14 -11.93 7.17
CA SER A 253 23.23 -12.55 8.50
C SER A 253 22.72 -11.67 9.64
N TRP A 254 22.43 -10.39 9.37
CA TRP A 254 21.98 -9.40 10.35
C TRP A 254 20.46 -9.27 10.41
N GLN A 255 19.70 -9.94 9.52
CA GLN A 255 18.23 -10.07 9.53
C GLN A 255 17.48 -8.76 9.80
N ARG A 256 17.77 -7.72 9.00
CA ARG A 256 17.10 -6.41 9.08
C ARG A 256 15.75 -6.47 8.39
N THR A 257 14.77 -5.76 8.93
CA THR A 257 13.41 -5.67 8.41
C THR A 257 13.20 -4.27 7.82
N SER A 258 12.65 -4.17 6.61
CA SER A 258 12.11 -2.90 6.13
C SER A 258 10.75 -2.62 6.77
N GLY A 259 10.32 -1.36 6.74
CA GLY A 259 9.07 -0.96 7.37
C GLY A 259 7.84 -1.44 6.62
N ASP A 260 6.85 -1.94 7.35
CA ASP A 260 5.51 -2.24 6.85
C ASP A 260 4.77 -0.95 6.45
N GLY A 261 3.93 -1.03 5.42
CA GLY A 261 3.05 0.06 5.02
C GLY A 261 1.91 0.26 6.03
N GLY A 262 1.48 1.51 6.22
CA GLY A 262 0.32 1.84 7.04
C GLY A 262 -0.98 1.36 6.41
N ASP A 263 -1.96 1.02 7.25
CA ASP A 263 -3.28 0.60 6.82
C ASP A 263 -4.12 1.78 6.32
N GLY A 264 -4.77 1.57 5.18
CA GLY A 264 -5.54 2.57 4.47
C GLY A 264 -6.89 2.90 5.11
N LEU A 265 -7.77 3.53 4.34
CA LEU A 265 -9.07 4.01 4.82
C LEU A 265 -10.21 3.19 4.24
N ILE A 266 -11.15 2.75 5.09
CA ILE A 266 -12.41 2.15 4.65
C ILE A 266 -13.56 3.00 5.17
N ARG A 267 -14.58 3.27 4.36
CA ARG A 267 -15.84 3.89 4.80
C ARG A 267 -17.02 3.14 4.22
N LEU A 268 -17.99 2.85 5.08
CA LEU A 268 -19.25 2.22 4.70
C LEU A 268 -20.41 3.17 5.01
N ASP A 269 -21.14 3.56 3.98
CA ASP A 269 -22.41 4.27 4.11
C ASP A 269 -23.56 3.31 3.79
N PHE A 270 -24.37 2.98 4.79
CA PHE A 270 -25.47 2.03 4.65
C PHE A 270 -26.68 2.32 5.54
N ASN A 271 -27.86 1.81 5.14
CA ASN A 271 -29.00 1.73 6.05
C ASN A 271 -29.02 0.37 6.77
N THR A 272 -28.64 -0.71 6.07
CA THR A 272 -28.46 -2.04 6.66
C THR A 272 -27.16 -2.72 6.20
N LEU A 273 -26.46 -3.38 7.13
CA LEU A 273 -25.33 -4.27 6.88
C LEU A 273 -25.67 -5.66 7.40
N ASN A 274 -25.68 -6.69 6.54
CA ASN A 274 -26.04 -8.06 6.92
C ASN A 274 -27.37 -8.14 7.71
N SER A 275 -28.37 -7.36 7.27
CA SER A 275 -29.68 -7.17 7.92
C SER A 275 -29.67 -6.43 9.26
N LEU A 276 -28.54 -5.91 9.71
CA LEU A 276 -28.41 -5.07 10.91
C LEU A 276 -28.54 -3.60 10.53
N SER A 277 -29.37 -2.85 11.24
CA SER A 277 -29.57 -1.43 10.97
C SER A 277 -28.37 -0.58 11.40
N TYR A 278 -28.05 0.43 10.60
CA TYR A 278 -27.08 1.47 10.95
C TYR A 278 -27.37 2.11 12.32
N GLY A 279 -26.30 2.49 13.03
CA GLY A 279 -26.38 3.11 14.35
C GLY A 279 -26.66 2.12 15.49
N THR A 280 -26.48 0.82 15.24
CA THR A 280 -26.55 -0.22 16.27
C THR A 280 -25.17 -0.81 16.51
N SER A 281 -24.84 -1.11 17.77
CA SER A 281 -23.55 -1.73 18.11
C SER A 281 -23.30 -3.06 17.41
N ALA A 282 -24.37 -3.78 17.04
CA ALA A 282 -24.26 -5.01 16.26
C ALA A 282 -23.81 -4.72 14.83
N ALA A 283 -24.35 -3.69 14.19
CA ALA A 283 -23.90 -3.27 12.87
C ALA A 283 -22.46 -2.74 12.90
N ASP A 284 -22.06 -2.05 13.98
CA ASP A 284 -20.68 -1.59 14.16
C ASP A 284 -19.72 -2.79 14.26
N SER A 285 -19.98 -3.75 15.16
CA SER A 285 -19.15 -4.96 15.25
C SER A 285 -19.15 -5.83 13.99
N GLU A 286 -20.25 -5.81 13.22
CA GLU A 286 -20.29 -6.47 11.92
C GLU A 286 -19.43 -5.73 10.90
N ALA A 287 -19.45 -4.39 10.90
CA ALA A 287 -18.59 -3.57 10.07
C ALA A 287 -17.10 -3.86 10.35
N ASP A 288 -16.72 -3.94 11.61
CA ASP A 288 -15.37 -4.33 12.04
C ASP A 288 -14.99 -5.74 11.56
N SER A 289 -15.96 -6.65 11.46
CA SER A 289 -15.70 -8.02 11.00
C SER A 289 -15.57 -8.13 9.48
N VAL A 290 -16.28 -7.31 8.71
CA VAL A 290 -16.27 -7.39 7.23
C VAL A 290 -15.08 -6.66 6.61
N CYS A 291 -14.43 -5.80 7.38
CA CYS A 291 -13.37 -4.91 6.93
C CYS A 291 -12.03 -5.19 7.62
N GLU A 292 -10.93 -5.00 6.89
CA GLU A 292 -9.57 -4.94 7.44
C GLU A 292 -8.79 -3.84 6.70
N PRO A 293 -8.40 -2.73 7.35
CA PRO A 293 -8.59 -2.42 8.78
C PRO A 293 -10.06 -2.13 9.15
N ASP A 294 -10.33 -1.88 10.44
CA ASP A 294 -11.61 -1.33 10.91
C ASP A 294 -11.97 -0.07 10.09
N PRO A 295 -13.20 0.05 9.56
CA PRO A 295 -13.59 1.20 8.76
C PRO A 295 -13.53 2.51 9.55
N GLY A 296 -13.68 2.50 10.87
CA GLY A 296 -13.55 3.68 11.74
C GLY A 296 -14.58 4.79 11.48
N THR A 297 -15.37 4.73 10.40
CA THR A 297 -16.40 5.69 10.01
C THR A 297 -17.52 4.99 9.25
N LEU A 298 -18.73 5.12 9.80
CA LEU A 298 -19.97 4.60 9.22
C LEU A 298 -20.97 5.75 9.03
N GLY A 299 -21.67 5.75 7.89
CA GLY A 299 -22.66 6.76 7.55
C GLY A 299 -23.95 6.19 6.95
N THR A 300 -24.86 7.09 6.57
CA THR A 300 -26.06 6.73 5.79
C THR A 300 -25.92 7.23 4.34
N PRO A 301 -26.41 6.49 3.32
CA PRO A 301 -26.25 6.80 1.90
C PRO A 301 -26.89 8.10 1.39
#